data_AF-A0A376VYW3-F1
#
_entry.id   AF-A0A376VYW3-F1
#
_cell.length_a   1.000
_cell.length_b   1.000
_cell.length_c   1.000
_cell.angle_alpha   90.00
_cell.angle_beta   90.00
_cell.angle_gamma   90.00
#
_symmetry.space_group_name_H-M   'P 1'
#
loop_
_entity.id
_entity.type
_entity.pdbx_description
1 polymer ?
#
loop_
_entity_poly.entity_id
_entity_poly.type
_entity_poly.pdbx_seq_one_letter_code
_entity_poly.pdbx_strand_id
1 'polypeptide(L)'
;MPGVTPDGWYISAEIDDLNWRSEAARQPLLTWLNNAQRLISDVSAKPVYISSFFAGNMSPDGYRQLLEQVKATGVNVWVQDGSGVDKLTAEQRERYLQASADCQSSAPASGIVYELFVAGKGKTFTAKPKPDAEIASLLAKRSSCGKDTLYFSLRYLPVAQSILEY
;
A
#
# COMPACT_ATOMS: atom_id res chain seq x y z
N MET A 1 -15.20 24.22 -19.77
CA MET A 1 -15.41 22.97 -19.00
C MET A 1 -14.89 23.23 -17.61
N PRO A 2 -15.62 22.90 -16.53
CA PRO A 2 -15.01 22.93 -15.21
C PRO A 2 -13.82 21.97 -15.23
N GLY A 3 -12.63 22.46 -14.89
CA GLY A 3 -11.42 21.64 -14.83
C GLY A 3 -11.61 20.52 -13.79
N VAL A 4 -10.99 19.37 -14.03
CA VAL A 4 -10.93 18.30 -13.03
C VAL A 4 -10.17 18.82 -11.81
N THR A 5 -10.83 18.87 -10.65
CA THR A 5 -10.17 19.13 -9.38
C THR A 5 -9.90 17.79 -8.71
N PRO A 6 -8.66 17.29 -8.67
CA PRO A 6 -8.36 16.00 -8.05
C PRO A 6 -8.61 16.08 -6.54
N ASP A 7 -8.97 14.96 -5.92
CA ASP A 7 -9.10 14.87 -4.46
C ASP A 7 -7.83 14.42 -3.75
N GLY A 8 -6.80 14.05 -4.51
CA GLY A 8 -5.49 13.66 -3.99
C GLY A 8 -4.52 13.33 -5.12
N TRP A 9 -3.29 13.06 -4.72
CA TRP A 9 -2.19 12.67 -5.60
C TRP A 9 -1.65 11.32 -5.14
N TYR A 10 -1.31 10.44 -6.09
CA TYR A 10 -0.71 9.15 -5.80
C TYR A 10 0.64 9.03 -6.49
N ILE A 11 1.68 8.78 -5.71
CA ILE A 11 3.03 8.51 -6.19
C ILE A 11 3.10 7.02 -6.51
N SER A 12 3.39 6.68 -7.77
CA SER A 12 3.37 5.30 -8.27
C SER A 12 4.61 4.46 -7.90
N ALA A 13 5.66 5.09 -7.38
CA ALA A 13 6.78 4.35 -6.81
C ALA A 13 6.33 3.68 -5.51
N GLU A 14 6.89 2.51 -5.20
CA GLU A 14 6.51 1.75 -4.00
C GLU A 14 7.69 1.63 -3.03
N ILE A 15 7.36 1.55 -1.74
CA ILE A 15 8.35 1.37 -0.67
C ILE A 15 8.27 -0.07 -0.17
N ASP A 16 9.37 -0.82 -0.26
CA ASP A 16 9.45 -2.21 0.19
C ASP A 16 10.30 -2.40 1.46
N ASP A 17 10.15 -3.55 2.12
CA ASP A 17 10.89 -3.87 3.33
C ASP A 17 12.32 -4.42 3.08
N LEU A 18 12.77 -4.54 1.84
CA LEU A 18 14.07 -5.09 1.47
C LEU A 18 15.13 -4.00 1.20
N ASN A 19 14.81 -3.05 0.34
CA ASN A 19 15.72 -2.02 -0.17
C ASN A 19 15.94 -0.89 0.85
N TRP A 20 14.96 -0.63 1.71
CA TRP A 20 14.97 0.50 2.63
C TRP A 20 15.36 0.12 4.06
N ARG A 21 16.07 -1.00 4.26
CA ARG A 21 16.39 -1.54 5.59
C ARG A 21 17.33 -0.65 6.39
N SER A 22 18.38 -0.13 5.77
CA SER A 22 19.36 0.71 6.45
C SER A 22 18.95 2.18 6.45
N GLU A 23 19.32 2.90 7.50
CA GLU A 23 19.08 4.34 7.61
C GLU A 23 19.73 5.12 6.46
N ALA A 24 20.96 4.73 6.06
CA ALA A 24 21.66 5.32 4.92
C ALA A 24 20.88 5.16 3.59
N ALA A 25 20.22 4.02 3.39
CA ALA A 25 19.37 3.81 2.21
C ALA A 25 18.07 4.63 2.29
N ARG A 26 17.52 4.86 3.49
CA ARG A 26 16.28 5.65 3.67
C ARG A 26 16.49 7.14 3.43
N GLN A 27 17.65 7.69 3.74
CA GLN A 27 17.86 9.15 3.69
C GLN A 27 17.54 9.77 2.32
N PRO A 28 17.99 9.20 1.18
CA PRO A 28 17.59 9.69 -0.14
C PRO A 28 16.09 9.59 -0.41
N LEU A 29 15.44 8.48 -0.01
CA LEU A 29 14.00 8.28 -0.14
C LEU A 29 13.22 9.37 0.62
N LEU A 30 13.55 9.59 1.90
CA LEU A 30 12.87 10.56 2.75
C LEU A 30 13.05 11.99 2.23
N THR A 31 14.25 12.31 1.74
CA THR A 31 14.55 13.61 1.11
C THR A 31 13.71 13.81 -0.15
N TRP A 32 13.62 12.79 -1.00
CA TRP A 32 12.82 12.84 -2.22
C TRP A 32 11.33 13.01 -1.91
N LEU A 33 10.78 12.23 -0.97
CA LEU A 33 9.38 12.32 -0.57
C LEU A 33 9.02 13.69 0.00
N ASN A 34 9.87 14.25 0.86
CA ASN A 34 9.64 15.59 1.41
C ASN A 34 9.65 16.66 0.31
N ASN A 35 10.59 16.58 -0.64
CA ASN A 35 10.62 17.49 -1.78
C ASN A 35 9.40 17.32 -2.69
N ALA A 36 8.99 16.09 -2.98
CA ALA A 36 7.82 15.80 -3.80
C ALA A 36 6.53 16.31 -3.15
N GLN A 37 6.36 16.09 -1.84
CA GLN A 37 5.23 16.60 -1.08
C GLN A 37 5.17 18.12 -1.13
N ARG A 38 6.30 18.81 -0.94
CA ARG A 38 6.36 20.28 -1.03
C ARG A 38 5.96 20.79 -2.40
N LEU A 39 6.54 20.23 -3.47
CA LEU A 39 6.24 20.64 -4.85
C LEU A 39 4.76 20.44 -5.20
N ILE A 40 4.16 19.33 -4.76
CA ILE A 40 2.72 19.09 -4.96
C ILE A 40 1.90 20.09 -4.13
N SER A 41 2.31 20.37 -2.90
CA SER A 41 1.61 21.31 -2.01
C SER A 41 1.59 22.75 -2.54
N ASP A 42 2.62 23.16 -3.29
CA ASP A 42 2.71 24.48 -3.92
C ASP A 42 1.63 24.67 -5.02
N VAL A 43 1.15 23.58 -5.62
CA VAL A 43 0.13 23.62 -6.68
C VAL A 43 -1.24 23.10 -6.24
N SER A 44 -1.32 22.36 -5.13
CA SER A 44 -2.53 21.71 -4.65
C SER A 44 -2.45 21.37 -3.16
N ALA A 45 -3.41 21.85 -2.37
CA ALA A 45 -3.56 21.51 -0.96
C ALA A 45 -4.11 20.09 -0.68
N LYS A 46 -4.30 19.27 -1.73
CA LYS A 46 -4.85 17.91 -1.63
C LYS A 46 -3.81 16.91 -1.10
N PRO A 47 -4.24 15.86 -0.38
CA PRO A 47 -3.34 14.86 0.20
C PRO A 47 -2.53 14.10 -0.86
N VAL A 48 -1.31 13.72 -0.47
CA VAL A 48 -0.40 12.90 -1.29
C VAL A 48 -0.28 11.52 -0.65
N TYR A 49 -0.36 10.47 -1.47
CA TYR A 49 -0.32 9.08 -1.06
C TYR A 49 0.79 8.31 -1.79
N ILE A 50 1.31 7.28 -1.13
CA ILE A 50 2.23 6.28 -1.70
C ILE A 50 1.87 4.89 -1.17
N SER A 51 2.13 3.84 -1.96
CA SER A 51 1.98 2.46 -1.50
C SER A 51 3.27 1.92 -0.89
N SER A 52 3.12 1.05 0.10
CA SER A 52 4.21 0.24 0.62
C SER A 52 3.77 -1.22 0.78
N PHE A 53 4.72 -2.14 0.69
CA PHE A 53 4.50 -3.57 0.93
C PHE A 53 5.62 -4.17 1.78
N PHE A 54 5.37 -5.37 2.31
CA PHE A 54 6.32 -6.12 3.12
C PHE A 54 6.43 -7.57 2.61
N ALA A 55 7.61 -8.16 2.76
CA ALA A 55 7.89 -9.52 2.28
C ALA A 55 8.74 -10.34 3.28
N GLY A 56 8.94 -9.85 4.52
CA GLY A 56 9.68 -10.57 5.55
C GLY A 56 11.13 -10.13 5.73
N ASN A 57 11.54 -9.01 5.13
CA ASN A 57 12.93 -8.56 5.12
C ASN A 57 13.25 -7.59 6.27
N MET A 58 12.23 -7.05 6.93
CA MET A 58 12.32 -6.34 8.23
C MET A 58 11.58 -7.12 9.32
N SER A 59 11.68 -6.68 10.57
CA SER A 59 10.67 -7.05 11.57
C SER A 59 9.40 -6.19 11.37
N PRO A 60 8.23 -6.61 11.87
CA PRO A 60 7.03 -5.77 11.86
C PRO A 60 7.26 -4.37 12.49
N ASP A 61 8.04 -4.30 13.57
CA ASP A 61 8.41 -3.02 14.20
C ASP A 61 9.36 -2.18 13.34
N GLY A 62 10.35 -2.81 12.68
CA GLY A 62 11.25 -2.11 11.77
C GLY A 62 10.51 -1.54 10.57
N TYR A 63 9.54 -2.29 10.03
CA TYR A 63 8.66 -1.83 8.98
C TYR A 63 7.76 -0.68 9.44
N ARG A 64 7.14 -0.80 10.63
CA ARG A 64 6.38 0.30 11.26
C ARG A 64 7.21 1.58 11.37
N GLN A 65 8.45 1.49 11.87
CA GLN A 65 9.35 2.64 12.00
C GLN A 65 9.70 3.28 10.64
N LEU A 66 9.91 2.47 9.59
CA LEU A 66 10.09 2.99 8.23
C LEU A 66 8.85 3.80 7.80
N LEU A 67 7.66 3.28 8.03
CA LEU A 67 6.42 3.96 7.66
C LEU A 67 6.18 5.24 8.48
N GLU A 68 6.59 5.28 9.74
CA GLU A 68 6.57 6.51 10.56
C GLU A 68 7.45 7.60 9.96
N GLN A 69 8.66 7.24 9.51
CA GLN A 69 9.58 8.17 8.85
C GLN A 69 9.01 8.69 7.52
N VAL A 70 8.38 7.81 6.73
CA VAL A 70 7.70 8.19 5.48
C VAL A 70 6.54 9.16 5.78
N LYS A 71 5.69 8.84 6.76
CA LYS A 71 4.58 9.71 7.16
C LYS A 71 5.05 11.09 7.62
N ALA A 72 6.19 11.17 8.32
CA ALA A 72 6.78 12.43 8.76
C ALA A 72 7.18 13.36 7.60
N THR A 73 7.29 12.87 6.37
CA THR A 73 7.50 13.70 5.17
C THR A 73 6.25 14.43 4.69
N GLY A 74 5.08 14.15 5.29
CA GLY A 74 3.78 14.68 4.90
C GLY A 74 3.04 13.82 3.85
N VAL A 75 3.62 12.70 3.45
CA VAL A 75 3.01 11.73 2.51
C VAL A 75 2.27 10.64 3.30
N ASN A 76 1.01 10.41 2.95
CA ASN A 76 0.20 9.32 3.50
C ASN A 76 0.62 7.97 2.90
N VAL A 77 0.57 6.90 3.69
CA VAL A 77 0.97 5.56 3.22
C VAL A 77 -0.19 4.59 3.25
N TRP A 78 -0.43 3.90 2.14
CA TRP A 78 -1.29 2.72 2.11
C TRP A 78 -0.44 1.46 2.06
N VAL A 79 -0.74 0.51 2.95
CA VAL A 79 0.00 -0.75 3.06
C VAL A 79 -0.71 -1.84 2.29
N GLN A 80 -0.01 -2.52 1.39
CA GLN A 80 -0.51 -3.70 0.70
C GLN A 80 -0.55 -4.90 1.66
N ASP A 81 -1.62 -5.68 1.60
CA ASP A 81 -1.84 -6.79 2.55
C ASP A 81 -0.98 -8.04 2.27
N GLY A 82 -0.24 -8.03 1.14
CA GLY A 82 0.66 -9.08 0.70
C GLY A 82 -0.01 -10.42 0.48
N SER A 83 -1.35 -10.47 0.39
CA SER A 83 -2.11 -11.71 0.29
C SER A 83 -2.05 -12.33 -1.11
N GLY A 84 -1.71 -11.56 -2.12
CA GLY A 84 -1.57 -12.00 -3.50
C GLY A 84 -0.20 -12.55 -3.83
N VAL A 85 0.76 -12.48 -2.91
CA VAL A 85 2.12 -13.02 -3.09
C VAL A 85 2.44 -14.06 -2.02
N ASP A 86 3.05 -15.17 -2.46
CA ASP A 86 3.41 -16.29 -1.57
C ASP A 86 4.76 -16.03 -0.87
N LYS A 87 4.81 -14.95 -0.07
CA LYS A 87 6.01 -14.54 0.68
C LYS A 87 5.90 -14.80 2.18
N LEU A 88 4.70 -14.66 2.74
CA LEU A 88 4.44 -14.75 4.17
C LEU A 88 3.13 -15.50 4.43
N THR A 89 3.06 -16.26 5.53
CA THR A 89 1.83 -16.89 5.98
C THR A 89 0.79 -15.84 6.40
N ALA A 90 -0.48 -16.25 6.52
CA ALA A 90 -1.54 -15.33 6.98
C ALA A 90 -1.23 -14.72 8.34
N GLU A 91 -0.72 -15.51 9.29
CA GLU A 91 -0.36 -15.04 10.63
C GLU A 91 0.82 -14.07 10.61
N GLN A 92 1.78 -14.30 9.72
CA GLN A 92 2.91 -13.37 9.55
C GLN A 92 2.42 -12.04 8.98
N ARG A 93 1.60 -12.06 7.92
CA ARG A 93 1.02 -10.84 7.33
C ARG A 93 0.21 -10.04 8.34
N GLU A 94 -0.59 -10.73 9.15
CA GLU A 94 -1.38 -10.10 10.21
C GLU A 94 -0.51 -9.33 11.22
N ARG A 95 0.67 -9.85 11.61
CA ARG A 95 1.59 -9.11 12.50
C ARG A 95 2.09 -7.81 11.90
N TYR A 96 2.36 -7.78 10.60
CA TYR A 96 2.75 -6.54 9.90
C TYR A 96 1.60 -5.55 9.86
N LEU A 97 0.39 -6.01 9.52
CA LEU A 97 -0.80 -5.16 9.46
C LEU A 97 -1.16 -4.60 10.84
N GLN A 98 -1.03 -5.40 11.90
CA GLN A 98 -1.23 -4.95 13.28
C GLN A 98 -0.25 -3.85 13.68
N ALA A 99 1.03 -4.02 13.36
CA ALA A 99 2.05 -3.03 13.68
C ALA A 99 1.90 -1.72 12.86
N SER A 100 1.46 -1.83 11.61
CA SER A 100 1.52 -0.70 10.65
C SER A 100 0.18 0.00 10.41
N ALA A 101 -0.93 -0.72 10.42
CA ALA A 101 -2.21 -0.26 9.88
C ALA A 101 -3.40 -0.41 10.84
N ASP A 102 -3.25 -1.05 12.00
CA ASP A 102 -4.34 -1.21 12.96
C ASP A 102 -4.72 0.09 13.69
N CYS A 103 -5.67 0.01 14.62
CA CYS A 103 -6.25 1.08 15.41
C CYS A 103 -5.31 1.76 16.42
N GLN A 104 -4.10 1.24 16.62
CA GLN A 104 -3.16 1.84 17.57
C GLN A 104 -2.73 3.22 17.10
N SER A 105 -2.63 4.19 18.02
CA SER A 105 -2.19 5.56 17.69
C SER A 105 -0.79 5.61 17.07
N SER A 106 0.02 4.59 17.32
CA SER A 106 1.36 4.38 16.77
C SER A 106 1.38 3.72 15.39
N ALA A 107 0.24 3.29 14.83
CA ALA A 107 0.19 2.63 13.53
C ALA A 107 0.18 3.69 12.39
N PRO A 108 1.30 3.88 11.67
CA PRO A 108 1.50 5.02 10.78
C PRO A 108 0.65 5.00 9.51
N ALA A 109 0.28 3.82 8.99
CA ALA A 109 -0.40 3.72 7.72
C ALA A 109 -1.78 4.40 7.75
N SER A 110 -2.11 5.07 6.65
CA SER A 110 -3.39 5.75 6.42
C SER A 110 -4.47 4.78 5.92
N GLY A 111 -4.11 3.54 5.55
CA GLY A 111 -5.06 2.55 5.02
C GLY A 111 -4.40 1.25 4.56
N ILE A 112 -5.24 0.30 4.15
CA ILE A 112 -4.82 -1.01 3.62
C ILE A 112 -5.28 -1.13 2.16
N VAL A 113 -4.39 -1.64 1.31
CA VAL A 113 -4.68 -2.12 -0.03
C VAL A 113 -4.83 -3.63 0.01
N TYR A 114 -6.05 -4.13 -0.19
CA TYR A 114 -6.32 -5.56 -0.29
C TYR A 114 -6.07 -6.05 -1.72
N GLU A 115 -5.16 -7.01 -1.87
CA GLU A 115 -4.81 -7.58 -3.17
C GLU A 115 -5.87 -8.62 -3.61
N LEU A 116 -6.50 -8.39 -4.76
CA LEU A 116 -7.56 -9.26 -5.30
C LEU A 116 -7.04 -10.37 -6.23
N PHE A 117 -5.72 -10.57 -6.25
CA PHE A 117 -5.06 -11.45 -7.20
C PHE A 117 -4.16 -12.46 -6.53
N VAL A 118 -3.71 -13.45 -7.30
CA VAL A 118 -2.60 -14.35 -6.97
C VAL A 118 -1.53 -14.16 -8.03
N ALA A 119 -0.33 -13.78 -7.60
CA ALA A 119 0.81 -13.59 -8.47
C ALA A 119 1.28 -14.93 -9.05
N GLY A 120 1.56 -14.93 -10.35
CA GLY A 120 2.22 -16.02 -11.04
C GLY A 120 3.69 -16.15 -10.63
N LYS A 121 4.27 -17.30 -10.95
CA LYS A 121 5.69 -17.57 -10.72
C LYS A 121 6.50 -17.07 -11.93
N GLY A 122 7.57 -16.33 -11.70
CA GLY A 122 8.48 -15.90 -12.78
C GLY A 122 9.18 -14.58 -12.52
N LYS A 123 9.98 -14.14 -13.49
CA LYS A 123 10.65 -12.82 -13.47
C LYS A 123 9.73 -11.69 -13.95
N THR A 124 8.76 -12.01 -14.79
CA THR A 124 7.74 -11.07 -15.26
C THR A 124 6.52 -11.19 -14.38
N PHE A 125 6.00 -10.06 -13.92
CA PHE A 125 4.76 -10.04 -13.15
C PHE A 125 3.60 -10.52 -14.02
N THR A 126 2.93 -11.57 -13.54
CA THR A 126 1.67 -12.07 -14.07
C THR A 126 0.77 -12.32 -12.87
N ALA A 127 -0.55 -12.24 -13.04
CA ALA A 127 -1.46 -12.45 -11.94
C ALA A 127 -2.81 -12.95 -12.45
N LYS A 128 -3.50 -13.73 -11.61
CA LYS A 128 -4.87 -14.18 -11.85
C LYS A 128 -5.76 -13.70 -10.70
N PRO A 129 -7.07 -13.51 -10.92
CA PRO A 129 -7.98 -13.21 -9.83
C PRO A 129 -7.93 -14.32 -8.77
N LYS A 130 -8.09 -13.92 -7.49
CA LYS A 130 -8.40 -14.85 -6.41
C LYS A 130 -9.76 -15.53 -6.66
N PRO A 131 -10.05 -16.69 -6.04
CA PRO A 131 -11.38 -17.28 -6.09
C PRO A 131 -12.46 -16.29 -5.63
N ASP A 132 -13.64 -16.30 -6.27
CA ASP A 132 -14.74 -15.36 -6.01
C ASP A 132 -15.13 -15.26 -4.53
N ALA A 133 -15.14 -16.40 -3.82
CA ALA A 133 -15.42 -16.43 -2.39
C ALA A 133 -14.38 -15.67 -1.54
N GLU A 134 -13.10 -15.73 -1.93
CA GLU A 134 -12.02 -14.99 -1.29
C GLU A 134 -12.12 -13.50 -1.61
N ILE A 135 -12.42 -13.14 -2.87
CA ILE A 135 -12.68 -11.75 -3.27
C ILE A 135 -13.86 -11.18 -2.47
N ALA A 136 -14.96 -11.91 -2.36
CA ALA A 136 -16.11 -11.48 -1.56
C ALA A 136 -15.74 -11.23 -0.08
N SER A 137 -14.91 -12.10 0.50
CA SER A 137 -14.37 -11.93 1.84
C SER A 137 -13.51 -10.66 1.96
N LEU A 138 -12.62 -10.40 1.01
CA LEU A 138 -11.79 -9.18 0.98
C LEU A 138 -12.64 -7.92 0.82
N LEU A 139 -13.66 -7.94 -0.05
CA LEU A 139 -14.59 -6.83 -0.26
C LEU A 139 -15.47 -6.54 0.97
N ALA A 140 -15.65 -7.51 1.87
CA ALA A 140 -16.31 -7.31 3.15
C ALA A 140 -15.39 -6.70 4.22
N LYS A 141 -14.06 -6.80 4.05
CA LYS A 141 -13.10 -6.19 4.98
C LYS A 141 -13.12 -4.67 4.89
N ARG A 142 -12.90 -4.04 6.03
CA ARG A 142 -12.68 -2.59 6.18
C ARG A 142 -11.43 -2.40 7.03
N SER A 143 -10.62 -1.42 6.67
CA SER A 143 -9.52 -0.97 7.50
C SER A 143 -10.04 -0.39 8.80
N SER A 144 -9.33 -0.63 9.89
CA SER A 144 -9.73 -0.23 11.24
C SER A 144 -9.67 1.30 11.43
N CYS A 145 -10.41 1.81 12.42
CA CYS A 145 -10.29 3.20 12.91
C CYS A 145 -10.47 4.32 11.86
N GLY A 146 -11.33 4.10 10.87
CA GLY A 146 -11.62 5.11 9.84
C GLY A 146 -10.47 5.32 8.84
N LYS A 147 -9.51 4.41 8.80
CA LYS A 147 -8.45 4.38 7.79
C LYS A 147 -9.00 3.98 6.43
N ASP A 148 -8.29 4.35 5.37
CA ASP A 148 -8.71 4.10 4.00
C ASP A 148 -8.71 2.61 3.69
N THR A 149 -9.74 2.15 2.95
CA THR A 149 -9.84 0.78 2.45
C THR A 149 -9.76 0.80 0.93
N LEU A 150 -8.74 0.15 0.37
CA LEU A 150 -8.51 0.09 -1.08
C LEU A 150 -8.41 -1.35 -1.56
N TYR A 151 -8.62 -1.53 -2.87
CA TYR A 151 -8.55 -2.83 -3.54
C TYR A 151 -7.66 -2.75 -4.77
N PHE A 152 -6.68 -3.64 -4.86
CA PHE A 152 -5.79 -3.72 -6.02
C PHE A 152 -5.95 -5.05 -6.76
N SER A 153 -6.44 -5.07 -7.99
CA SER A 153 -7.07 -3.98 -8.73
C SER A 153 -8.40 -4.44 -9.33
N LEU A 154 -9.24 -3.48 -9.72
CA LEU A 154 -10.63 -3.72 -10.13
C LEU A 154 -10.78 -4.72 -11.29
N ARG A 155 -9.75 -4.88 -12.14
CA ARG A 155 -9.75 -5.88 -13.23
C ARG A 155 -9.86 -7.33 -12.77
N TYR A 156 -9.57 -7.61 -11.51
CA TYR A 156 -9.71 -8.96 -10.93
C TYR A 156 -11.10 -9.22 -10.34
N LEU A 157 -11.99 -8.24 -10.34
CA LEU A 157 -13.36 -8.45 -9.87
C LEU A 157 -14.14 -9.33 -10.85
N PRO A 158 -15.04 -10.21 -10.37
CA PRO A 158 -15.89 -11.02 -11.26
C PRO A 158 -16.68 -10.17 -12.27
N VAL A 159 -17.16 -9.00 -11.85
CA VAL A 159 -17.91 -8.07 -12.71
C VAL A 159 -17.06 -7.43 -13.82
N ALA A 160 -15.73 -7.47 -13.71
CA ALA A 160 -14.80 -6.93 -14.72
C ALA A 160 -14.34 -8.00 -15.72
N GLN A 161 -14.73 -9.26 -15.51
CA GLN A 161 -14.34 -10.35 -16.39
C GLN A 161 -14.82 -10.10 -17.82
N SER A 162 -13.91 -10.21 -18.79
CA SER A 162 -14.15 -9.91 -20.22
C SER A 162 -14.34 -8.42 -20.56
N ILE A 163 -14.24 -7.51 -19.59
CA ILE A 163 -14.26 -6.05 -19.81
C ILE A 163 -12.84 -5.49 -19.67
N LEU A 164 -12.11 -5.92 -18.64
CA LEU A 164 -10.75 -5.49 -18.36
C LEU A 164 -9.79 -6.68 -18.44
N GLU A 165 -8.69 -6.51 -19.16
CA GLU A 165 -7.66 -7.55 -19.31
C GLU A 165 -6.75 -7.63 -18.07
N TYR A 166 -6.31 -8.83 -17.75
CA TYR A 166 -5.31 -9.13 -16.71
C TYR A 166 -4.34 -10.23 -17.15
#